data_AF-A0A1V9XYG5-F1
#
_entry.id   AF-A0A1V9XYG5-F1
#
_cell.length_a   1.000
_cell.length_b   1.000
_cell.length_c   1.000
_cell.angle_alpha   90.00
_cell.angle_beta   90.00
_cell.angle_gamma   90.00
#
_symmetry.space_group_name_H-M   'P 1'
#
loop_
_entity.id
_entity.type
_entity.pdbx_description
1 polymer ?
#
loop_
_entity_poly.entity_id
_entity_poly.type
_entity_poly.pdbx_seq_one_letter_code
_entity_poly.pdbx_strand_id
1 'polypeptide(L)'
;MTSTSGAGMYSSRLNYYNRMVQQYILEYQDPVSGLIPSQAQFKNHAWVRDNVYTIMCVWALSLALKKVDPSRAYELEQSCVKNMRGLLVSMMRQSHKVERFKETLSPMDCLHAKYSSVDGNPCVGDTEWGHLQLDATSLYLLTLAQMTASGLQIIFNMDEVAFVQNLVFYIESSYFVPDYGIWERGDKTNHGLPELNASSIGMAKAALEALNDLDLFGGRGGPQSVIQ
;
A
#
# COMPACT_ATOMS: atom_id res chain seq x y z
N MET A 1 42.09 -5.44 -19.35
CA MET A 1 41.78 -6.12 -18.07
C MET A 1 41.51 -5.06 -17.02
N THR A 2 40.27 -4.62 -16.86
CA THR A 2 39.82 -3.72 -15.78
C THR A 2 38.29 -3.58 -15.84
N SER A 3 37.55 -4.40 -15.08
CA SER A 3 36.16 -4.08 -14.62
C SER A 3 35.52 -5.16 -13.71
N THR A 4 36.20 -6.25 -13.36
CA THR A 4 35.63 -7.34 -12.55
C THR A 4 35.49 -7.05 -11.04
N SER A 5 36.18 -6.02 -10.51
CA SER A 5 36.13 -5.70 -9.07
C SER A 5 34.82 -5.02 -8.64
N GLY A 6 34.21 -4.22 -9.52
CA GLY A 6 32.94 -3.55 -9.23
C GLY A 6 31.77 -4.53 -9.16
N ALA A 7 31.64 -5.42 -10.15
CA ALA A 7 30.56 -6.40 -10.22
C ALA A 7 30.51 -7.35 -9.00
N GLY A 8 31.68 -7.80 -8.50
CA GLY A 8 31.78 -8.62 -7.30
C GLY A 8 31.37 -7.89 -6.01
N MET A 9 31.67 -6.59 -5.90
CA MET A 9 31.29 -5.76 -4.75
C MET A 9 29.80 -5.37 -4.76
N TYR A 10 29.20 -5.12 -5.93
CA TYR A 10 27.76 -4.90 -6.03
C TYR A 10 26.97 -6.16 -5.65
N SER A 11 27.44 -7.34 -6.08
CA SER A 11 26.86 -8.63 -5.70
C SER A 11 26.92 -8.87 -4.19
N SER A 12 28.03 -8.54 -3.51
CA SER A 12 28.14 -8.73 -2.05
C SER A 12 27.21 -7.83 -1.24
N ARG A 13 27.04 -6.56 -1.65
CA ARG A 13 26.10 -5.61 -1.00
C ARG A 13 24.64 -6.02 -1.21
N LEU A 14 24.26 -6.38 -2.45
CA LEU A 14 22.89 -6.84 -2.72
C LEU A 14 22.56 -8.13 -1.97
N ASN A 15 23.52 -9.05 -1.83
CA ASN A 15 23.36 -10.23 -1.00
C ASN A 15 23.17 -9.89 0.49
N TYR A 16 23.88 -8.87 1.00
CA TYR A 16 23.68 -8.38 2.36
C TYR A 16 22.27 -7.82 2.56
N TYR A 17 21.80 -6.92 1.68
CA TYR A 17 20.45 -6.38 1.76
C TYR A 17 19.37 -7.43 1.59
N ASN A 18 19.57 -8.43 0.72
CA ASN A 18 18.66 -9.55 0.62
C ASN A 18 18.55 -10.32 1.93
N ARG A 19 19.67 -10.62 2.60
CA ARG A 19 19.61 -11.25 3.93
C ARG A 19 18.85 -10.40 4.95
N MET A 20 19.07 -9.08 4.95
CA MET A 20 18.33 -8.17 5.83
C MET A 20 16.82 -8.19 5.56
N VAL A 21 16.41 -8.09 4.29
CA VAL A 21 15.00 -8.13 3.91
C VAL A 21 14.36 -9.46 4.31
N GLN A 22 15.05 -10.58 4.09
CA GLN A 22 14.54 -11.90 4.47
C GLN A 22 14.36 -12.01 5.99
N GLN A 23 15.38 -11.65 6.77
CA GLN A 23 15.38 -11.82 8.22
C GLN A 23 14.49 -10.82 8.97
N TYR A 24 14.42 -9.57 8.53
CA TYR A 24 13.76 -8.51 9.30
C TYR A 24 12.40 -8.08 8.74
N ILE A 25 12.05 -8.50 7.53
CA ILE A 25 10.79 -8.13 6.87
C ILE A 25 10.00 -9.38 6.48
N LEU A 26 10.54 -10.19 5.57
CA LEU A 26 9.78 -11.28 4.94
C LEU A 26 9.57 -12.48 5.87
N GLU A 27 10.42 -12.69 6.88
CA GLU A 27 10.19 -13.67 7.95
C GLU A 27 8.87 -13.42 8.70
N TYR A 28 8.40 -12.18 8.75
CA TYR A 28 7.16 -11.80 9.41
C TYR A 28 5.96 -11.65 8.47
N GLN A 29 6.15 -11.79 7.16
CA GLN A 29 5.06 -11.72 6.20
C GLN A 29 4.15 -12.94 6.37
N ASP A 30 2.87 -12.71 6.61
CA ASP A 30 1.91 -13.80 6.75
C ASP A 30 1.82 -14.62 5.44
N PRO A 31 1.95 -15.95 5.50
CA PRO A 31 2.02 -16.79 4.32
C PRO A 31 0.68 -16.97 3.62
N VAL A 32 -0.44 -16.52 4.19
CA VAL A 32 -1.77 -16.61 3.57
C VAL A 32 -2.19 -15.23 3.08
N SER A 33 -2.30 -14.25 3.98
CA SER A 33 -2.78 -12.91 3.67
C SER A 33 -1.73 -12.07 2.93
N GLY A 34 -0.44 -12.34 3.13
CA GLY A 34 0.65 -11.48 2.63
C GLY A 34 0.90 -10.23 3.46
N LEU A 35 0.11 -9.98 4.51
CA LEU A 35 0.24 -8.82 5.38
C LEU A 35 1.39 -9.00 6.37
N ILE A 36 2.00 -7.88 6.75
CA ILE A 36 3.09 -7.82 7.71
C ILE A 36 2.52 -7.19 9.00
N PRO A 37 2.54 -7.89 10.13
CA PRO A 37 2.07 -7.35 11.40
C PRO A 37 3.05 -6.30 11.94
N SER A 38 2.50 -5.30 12.65
CA SER A 38 3.29 -4.45 13.51
C SER A 38 3.90 -5.29 14.64
N GLN A 39 5.20 -5.10 14.87
CA GLN A 39 5.94 -5.75 15.97
C GLN A 39 5.76 -5.01 17.30
N ALA A 40 4.93 -3.96 17.32
CA ALA A 40 4.68 -3.14 18.50
C ALA A 40 3.63 -3.79 19.43
N GLN A 41 2.96 -2.95 20.21
CA GLN A 41 2.00 -3.35 21.26
C GLN A 41 0.83 -4.21 20.74
N PHE A 42 0.48 -4.10 19.46
CA PHE A 42 -0.69 -4.76 18.88
C PHE A 42 -0.27 -5.93 18.00
N LYS A 43 -0.12 -7.10 18.64
CA LYS A 43 0.19 -8.35 17.94
C LYS A 43 -0.86 -8.64 16.86
N ASN A 44 -0.41 -9.00 15.66
CA ASN A 44 -1.25 -9.30 14.49
C ASN A 44 -2.01 -8.12 13.86
N HIS A 45 -1.72 -6.87 14.22
CA HIS A 45 -2.33 -5.73 13.53
C HIS A 45 -1.42 -5.26 12.40
N ALA A 46 -1.94 -5.20 11.18
CA ALA A 46 -1.28 -4.72 9.98
C ALA A 46 -1.86 -3.37 9.58
N TRP A 47 -1.11 -2.28 9.81
CA TRP A 47 -1.47 -0.96 9.29
C TRP A 47 -1.21 -0.90 7.80
N VAL A 48 -2.13 -0.28 7.06
CA VAL A 48 -2.00 -0.08 5.60
C VAL A 48 -0.70 0.64 5.29
N ARG A 49 -0.47 1.79 5.93
CA ARG A 49 0.72 2.63 5.71
C ARG A 49 2.02 1.87 5.98
N ASP A 50 2.13 1.21 7.13
CA ASP A 50 3.32 0.48 7.54
C ASP A 50 3.65 -0.65 6.57
N ASN A 51 2.63 -1.38 6.10
CA ASN A 51 2.80 -2.43 5.10
C ASN A 51 3.34 -1.86 3.79
N VAL A 52 2.75 -0.78 3.30
CA VAL A 52 3.17 -0.15 2.04
C VAL A 52 4.62 0.37 2.14
N TYR A 53 4.98 1.10 3.19
CA TYR A 53 6.37 1.56 3.36
C TYR A 53 7.37 0.40 3.49
N THR A 54 6.99 -0.65 4.20
CA THR A 54 7.84 -1.82 4.39
C THR A 54 8.08 -2.54 3.06
N ILE A 55 7.02 -2.74 2.26
CA ILE A 55 7.12 -3.47 1.01
C ILE A 55 7.81 -2.69 -0.11
N MET A 56 7.80 -1.34 -0.05
CA MET A 56 8.61 -0.50 -0.94
C MET A 56 10.10 -0.82 -0.85
N CYS A 57 10.63 -1.15 0.34
CA CYS A 57 12.02 -1.56 0.50
C CYS A 57 12.32 -2.90 -0.20
N VAL A 58 11.40 -3.85 -0.11
CA VAL A 58 11.49 -5.17 -0.77
C VAL A 58 11.45 -5.00 -2.29
N TRP A 59 10.54 -4.17 -2.78
CA TRP A 59 10.42 -3.83 -4.20
C TRP A 59 11.65 -3.10 -4.74
N ALA A 60 12.18 -2.12 -4.01
CA ALA A 60 13.40 -1.42 -4.41
C ALA A 60 14.59 -2.39 -4.57
N LEU A 61 14.73 -3.36 -3.66
CA LEU A 61 15.74 -4.40 -3.77
C LEU A 61 15.48 -5.33 -4.97
N SER A 62 14.23 -5.70 -5.24
CA SER A 62 13.88 -6.53 -6.39
C SER A 62 14.29 -5.84 -7.71
N LEU A 63 13.99 -4.53 -7.85
CA LEU A 63 14.40 -3.72 -8.99
C LEU A 63 15.92 -3.70 -9.17
N ALA A 64 16.68 -3.58 -8.08
CA ALA A 64 18.14 -3.61 -8.12
C ALA A 64 18.69 -5.00 -8.51
N LEU A 65 18.01 -6.07 -8.09
CA LEU A 65 18.39 -7.45 -8.39
C LEU A 65 17.99 -7.91 -9.79
N LYS A 66 17.02 -7.26 -10.47
CA LYS A 66 16.50 -7.67 -11.79
C LYS A 66 17.58 -8.03 -12.82
N LYS A 67 18.71 -7.29 -12.83
CA LYS A 67 19.80 -7.49 -13.79
C LYS A 67 20.92 -8.41 -13.29
N VAL A 68 20.94 -8.73 -12.00
CA VAL A 68 22.03 -9.48 -11.34
C VAL A 68 21.59 -10.88 -10.96
N ASP A 69 20.39 -11.01 -10.40
CA ASP A 69 19.78 -12.27 -9.99
C ASP A 69 18.26 -12.20 -10.25
N PRO A 70 17.81 -12.48 -11.49
CA PRO A 70 16.41 -12.38 -11.87
C PRO A 70 15.50 -13.32 -11.08
N SER A 71 16.01 -14.49 -10.66
CA SER A 71 15.24 -15.46 -9.87
C SER A 71 14.88 -14.87 -8.52
N ARG A 72 15.87 -14.32 -7.82
CA ARG A 72 15.64 -13.68 -6.52
C ARG A 72 14.83 -12.40 -6.63
N ALA A 73 15.05 -11.62 -7.69
CA ALA A 73 14.20 -10.46 -7.98
C ALA A 73 12.73 -10.88 -8.10
N TYR A 74 12.45 -11.95 -8.84
CA TYR A 74 11.09 -12.47 -9.02
C TYR A 74 10.45 -12.89 -7.69
N GLU A 75 11.18 -13.61 -6.83
CA GLU A 75 10.68 -13.99 -5.50
C GLU A 75 10.28 -12.77 -4.66
N LEU A 76 11.13 -11.74 -4.64
CA LEU A 76 10.84 -10.50 -3.92
C LEU A 76 9.65 -9.75 -4.53
N GLU A 77 9.52 -9.73 -5.86
CA GLU A 77 8.35 -9.16 -6.53
C GLU A 77 7.06 -9.90 -6.16
N GLN A 78 7.09 -11.24 -6.08
CA GLN A 78 5.92 -12.01 -5.65
C GLN A 78 5.54 -11.73 -4.19
N SER A 79 6.52 -11.54 -3.29
CA SER A 79 6.25 -11.05 -1.94
C SER A 79 5.58 -9.67 -1.94
N CYS A 80 6.00 -8.77 -2.85
CA CYS A 80 5.39 -7.45 -3.01
C CYS A 80 3.94 -7.53 -3.49
N VAL A 81 3.70 -8.30 -4.55
CA VAL A 81 2.35 -8.55 -5.10
C VAL A 81 1.45 -9.13 -4.01
N LYS A 82 1.94 -10.11 -3.24
CA LYS A 82 1.15 -10.75 -2.19
C LYS A 82 0.73 -9.76 -1.10
N ASN A 83 1.63 -8.87 -0.65
CA ASN A 83 1.31 -7.86 0.34
C ASN A 83 0.29 -6.84 -0.17
N MET A 84 0.53 -6.26 -1.35
CA MET A 84 -0.35 -5.26 -1.95
C MET A 84 -1.75 -5.83 -2.26
N ARG A 85 -1.83 -7.11 -2.64
CA ARG A 85 -3.11 -7.82 -2.80
C ARG A 85 -3.78 -8.13 -1.47
N GLY A 86 -3.03 -8.49 -0.43
CA GLY A 86 -3.56 -8.65 0.92
C GLY A 86 -4.27 -7.40 1.42
N LEU A 87 -3.64 -6.23 1.21
CA LEU A 87 -4.24 -4.93 1.51
C LEU A 87 -5.49 -4.66 0.66
N LEU A 88 -5.42 -4.92 -0.65
CA LEU A 88 -6.56 -4.77 -1.56
C LEU A 88 -7.78 -5.55 -1.07
N VAL A 89 -7.59 -6.85 -0.80
CA VAL A 89 -8.64 -7.75 -0.33
C VAL A 89 -9.23 -7.26 1.00
N SER A 90 -8.38 -6.79 1.92
CA SER A 90 -8.83 -6.27 3.22
C SER A 90 -9.68 -5.01 3.06
N MET A 91 -9.30 -4.10 2.16
CA MET A 91 -10.08 -2.90 1.83
C MET A 91 -11.38 -3.24 1.07
N MET A 92 -11.35 -4.18 0.12
CA MET A 92 -12.52 -4.61 -0.64
C MET A 92 -13.61 -5.23 0.24
N ARG A 93 -13.25 -5.91 1.34
CA ARG A 93 -14.21 -6.38 2.35
C ARG A 93 -14.98 -5.24 3.02
N GLN A 94 -14.44 -4.02 2.99
CA GLN A 94 -15.09 -2.80 3.47
C GLN A 94 -15.64 -1.93 2.32
N SER A 95 -15.86 -2.50 1.13
CA SER A 95 -16.42 -1.76 -0.03
C SER A 95 -17.73 -1.03 0.27
N HIS A 96 -18.61 -1.61 1.07
CA HIS A 96 -19.84 -0.96 1.54
C HIS A 96 -19.58 0.34 2.31
N LYS A 97 -18.45 0.47 3.01
CA LYS A 97 -18.03 1.69 3.70
C LYS A 97 -17.57 2.74 2.69
N VAL A 98 -16.73 2.35 1.73
CA VAL A 98 -16.27 3.23 0.64
C VAL A 98 -17.44 3.83 -0.14
N GLU A 99 -18.46 3.02 -0.46
CA GLU A 99 -19.66 3.51 -1.13
C GLU A 99 -20.44 4.53 -0.28
N ARG A 100 -20.68 4.22 1.01
CA ARG A 100 -21.36 5.14 1.93
C ARG A 100 -20.59 6.44 2.13
N PHE A 101 -19.27 6.35 2.22
CA PHE A 101 -18.40 7.51 2.44
C PHE A 101 -18.53 8.57 1.33
N LYS A 102 -18.80 8.17 0.08
CA LYS A 102 -19.02 9.11 -1.04
C LYS A 102 -20.15 10.10 -0.76
N GLU A 103 -21.15 9.69 0.01
CA GLU A 103 -22.28 10.52 0.37
C GLU A 103 -22.09 11.18 1.74
N THR A 104 -21.57 10.45 2.72
CA THR A 104 -21.55 10.90 4.11
C THR A 104 -20.30 11.69 4.49
N LEU A 105 -19.16 11.39 3.86
CA LEU A 105 -17.82 11.91 4.19
C LEU A 105 -17.47 11.75 5.70
N SER A 106 -18.12 10.79 6.36
CA SER A 106 -18.06 10.62 7.81
C SER A 106 -16.91 9.69 8.20
N PRO A 107 -16.16 9.98 9.27
CA PRO A 107 -15.20 9.04 9.84
C PRO A 107 -15.83 7.68 10.21
N MET A 108 -17.14 7.61 10.47
CA MET A 108 -17.82 6.35 10.78
C MET A 108 -17.98 5.43 9.56
N ASP A 109 -18.09 6.01 8.37
CA ASP A 109 -18.24 5.27 7.12
C ASP A 109 -16.90 5.12 6.38
N CYS A 110 -15.77 5.44 7.02
CA CYS A 110 -14.45 5.36 6.40
C CYS A 110 -13.86 3.93 6.40
N LEU A 111 -12.84 3.72 5.56
CA LEU A 111 -12.00 2.53 5.64
C LEU A 111 -11.21 2.48 6.95
N HIS A 112 -11.02 1.28 7.49
CA HIS A 112 -10.10 1.10 8.60
C HIS A 112 -8.64 1.28 8.19
N ALA A 113 -7.88 2.03 8.99
CA ALA A 113 -6.43 2.18 8.82
C ALA A 113 -5.60 0.88 9.02
N LYS A 114 -6.16 -0.15 9.67
CA LYS A 114 -5.47 -1.38 10.03
C LYS A 114 -6.38 -2.60 10.01
N TYR A 115 -5.80 -3.76 9.73
CA TYR A 115 -6.47 -5.05 9.60
C TYR A 115 -5.70 -6.13 10.35
N SER A 116 -6.33 -7.29 10.54
CA SER A 116 -5.67 -8.46 11.08
C SER A 116 -4.70 -9.00 10.04
N SER A 117 -3.44 -9.16 10.42
CA SER A 117 -2.39 -9.68 9.55
C SER A 117 -2.63 -11.13 9.14
N VAL A 118 -3.49 -11.86 9.84
CA VAL A 118 -3.73 -13.29 9.59
C VAL A 118 -4.83 -13.49 8.55
N ASP A 119 -5.92 -12.74 8.65
CA ASP A 119 -7.12 -12.96 7.84
C ASP A 119 -7.58 -11.74 7.04
N GLY A 120 -7.04 -10.54 7.30
CA GLY A 120 -7.43 -9.29 6.63
C GLY A 120 -8.74 -8.67 7.14
N ASN A 121 -9.29 -9.15 8.26
CA ASN A 121 -10.51 -8.60 8.85
C ASN A 121 -10.24 -7.35 9.72
N PRO A 122 -11.26 -6.52 10.01
CA PRO A 122 -11.16 -5.49 11.04
C PRO A 122 -10.63 -6.02 12.37
N CYS A 123 -9.64 -5.33 12.97
CA CYS A 123 -9.11 -5.69 14.31
C CYS A 123 -9.85 -5.03 15.46
N VAL A 124 -10.52 -3.90 15.20
CA VAL A 124 -11.19 -3.04 16.18
C VAL A 124 -12.47 -2.47 15.55
N GLY A 125 -13.38 -1.97 16.36
CA GLY A 125 -14.62 -1.34 15.93
C GLY A 125 -14.44 0.08 15.40
N ASP A 126 -15.45 0.58 14.69
CA ASP A 126 -15.41 1.86 13.97
C ASP A 126 -15.12 3.09 14.84
N THR A 127 -15.46 3.03 16.14
CA THR A 127 -15.25 4.13 17.10
C THR A 127 -13.97 3.97 17.93
N GLU A 128 -13.24 2.87 17.77
CA GLU A 128 -12.13 2.51 18.66
C GLU A 128 -10.78 3.04 18.17
N TRP A 129 -10.75 3.68 16.99
CA TRP A 129 -9.52 4.18 16.38
C TRP A 129 -9.76 5.37 15.44
N GLY A 130 -8.71 6.19 15.26
CA GLY A 130 -8.68 7.24 14.24
C GLY A 130 -8.52 6.64 12.84
N HIS A 131 -9.57 5.99 12.33
CA HIS A 131 -9.51 5.18 11.11
C HIS A 131 -9.38 5.98 9.81
N LEU A 132 -10.04 7.15 9.72
CA LEU A 132 -10.01 7.98 8.52
C LEU A 132 -8.58 8.54 8.34
N GLN A 133 -7.79 7.84 7.55
CA GLN A 133 -6.39 8.15 7.23
C GLN A 133 -6.24 8.15 5.72
N LEU A 134 -6.46 9.31 5.11
CA LEU A 134 -6.45 9.47 3.65
C LEU A 134 -5.03 9.38 3.10
N ASP A 135 -4.02 9.71 3.89
CA ASP A 135 -2.60 9.51 3.57
C ASP A 135 -2.29 8.03 3.31
N ALA A 136 -2.78 7.12 4.14
CA ALA A 136 -2.48 5.69 4.03
C ALA A 136 -3.08 5.07 2.77
N THR A 137 -4.35 5.41 2.46
CA THR A 137 -5.03 4.95 1.24
C THR A 137 -4.37 5.54 0.00
N SER A 138 -4.00 6.82 0.05
CA SER A 138 -3.29 7.49 -1.05
C SER A 138 -1.90 6.90 -1.29
N LEU A 139 -1.15 6.59 -0.23
CA LEU A 139 0.16 5.94 -0.33
C LEU A 139 0.05 4.55 -0.98
N TYR A 140 -0.99 3.79 -0.61
CA TYR A 140 -1.30 2.50 -1.26
C TYR A 140 -1.52 2.68 -2.76
N LEU A 141 -2.37 3.64 -3.16
CA LEU A 141 -2.69 3.90 -4.56
C LEU A 141 -1.50 4.40 -5.38
N LEU A 142 -0.70 5.31 -4.82
CA LEU A 142 0.55 5.75 -5.45
C LEU A 142 1.51 4.57 -5.67
N THR A 143 1.67 3.73 -4.66
CA THR A 143 2.58 2.57 -4.74
C THR A 143 2.05 1.53 -5.72
N LEU A 144 0.73 1.27 -5.73
CA LEU A 144 0.06 0.43 -6.71
C LEU A 144 0.37 0.93 -8.13
N ALA A 145 0.20 2.22 -8.38
CA ALA A 145 0.45 2.81 -9.68
C ALA A 145 1.90 2.61 -10.15
N GLN A 146 2.86 2.90 -9.28
CA GLN A 146 4.29 2.76 -9.58
C GLN A 146 4.71 1.30 -9.77
N MET A 147 4.21 0.38 -8.94
CA MET A 147 4.48 -1.05 -9.09
C MET A 147 3.91 -1.59 -10.40
N THR A 148 2.67 -1.24 -10.74
CA THR A 148 2.04 -1.61 -12.02
C THR A 148 2.82 -1.07 -13.21
N ALA A 149 3.22 0.20 -13.18
CA ALA A 149 4.06 0.80 -14.22
C ALA A 149 5.44 0.11 -14.35
N SER A 150 5.96 -0.47 -13.27
CA SER A 150 7.21 -1.26 -13.30
C SER A 150 7.06 -2.70 -13.80
N GLY A 151 5.82 -3.11 -14.14
CA GLY A 151 5.48 -4.40 -14.72
C GLY A 151 4.93 -5.43 -13.72
N LEU A 152 4.68 -5.06 -12.46
CA LEU A 152 4.07 -5.97 -11.49
C LEU A 152 2.56 -6.05 -11.75
N GLN A 153 2.03 -7.26 -11.86
CA GLN A 153 0.59 -7.48 -11.98
C GLN A 153 0.00 -7.61 -10.57
N ILE A 154 -0.66 -6.55 -10.08
CA ILE A 154 -1.30 -6.53 -8.75
C ILE A 154 -2.82 -6.67 -8.86
N ILE A 155 -3.45 -6.06 -9.86
CA ILE A 155 -4.90 -6.13 -10.12
C ILE A 155 -5.19 -7.27 -11.10
N PHE A 156 -6.16 -8.12 -10.78
CA PHE A 156 -6.41 -9.40 -11.46
C PHE A 156 -7.75 -9.48 -12.19
N ASN A 157 -8.76 -8.70 -11.79
CA ASN A 157 -10.08 -8.75 -12.41
C ASN A 157 -10.77 -7.37 -12.41
N MET A 158 -11.90 -7.27 -13.10
CA MET A 158 -12.64 -6.01 -13.25
C MET A 158 -13.32 -5.52 -11.96
N ASP A 159 -13.65 -6.41 -11.03
CA ASP A 159 -14.19 -6.00 -9.73
C ASP A 159 -13.12 -5.28 -8.89
N GLU A 160 -11.87 -5.76 -8.97
CA GLU A 160 -10.71 -5.09 -8.37
C GLU A 160 -10.42 -3.74 -9.05
N VAL A 161 -10.54 -3.64 -10.38
CA VAL A 161 -10.45 -2.37 -11.13
C VAL A 161 -11.50 -1.37 -10.65
N ALA A 162 -12.76 -1.79 -10.59
CA ALA A 162 -13.86 -0.94 -10.14
C ALA A 162 -13.66 -0.47 -8.69
N PHE A 163 -13.14 -1.36 -7.82
CA PHE A 163 -12.81 -0.98 -6.46
C PHE A 163 -11.67 0.05 -6.38
N VAL A 164 -10.61 -0.08 -7.19
CA VAL A 164 -9.55 0.92 -7.25
C VAL A 164 -10.09 2.26 -7.74
N GLN A 165 -10.97 2.28 -8.75
CA GLN A 165 -11.65 3.52 -9.18
C GLN A 165 -12.48 4.13 -8.04
N ASN A 166 -13.15 3.32 -7.22
CA ASN A 166 -13.83 3.83 -6.03
C ASN A 166 -12.88 4.45 -5.01
N LEU A 167 -11.68 3.89 -4.85
CA LEU A 167 -10.65 4.49 -3.99
C LEU A 167 -10.11 5.81 -4.55
N VAL A 168 -10.10 6.02 -5.88
CA VAL A 168 -9.78 7.32 -6.50
C VAL A 168 -10.74 8.39 -5.99
N PHE A 169 -12.05 8.17 -6.14
CA PHE A 169 -13.08 9.07 -5.61
C PHE A 169 -12.97 9.27 -4.09
N TYR A 170 -12.58 8.22 -3.35
CA TYR A 170 -12.39 8.28 -1.91
C TYR A 170 -11.24 9.22 -1.50
N ILE A 171 -10.12 9.24 -2.23
CA ILE A 171 -8.97 10.10 -1.89
C ILE A 171 -9.07 11.51 -2.51
N GLU A 172 -9.90 11.71 -3.53
CA GLU A 172 -10.19 13.03 -4.10
C GLU A 172 -10.76 14.00 -3.06
N SER A 173 -11.44 13.49 -2.03
CA SER A 173 -12.00 14.33 -0.97
C SER A 173 -10.94 14.92 -0.02
N SER A 174 -9.67 14.50 -0.12
CA SER A 174 -8.58 14.87 0.80
C SER A 174 -8.33 16.36 0.96
N TYR A 175 -8.66 17.19 -0.04
CA TYR A 175 -8.47 18.64 0.03
C TYR A 175 -9.51 19.37 0.89
N PHE A 176 -10.62 18.72 1.26
CA PHE A 176 -11.69 19.34 2.04
C PHE A 176 -12.29 18.46 3.13
N VAL A 177 -11.94 17.18 3.21
CA VAL A 177 -12.32 16.27 4.29
C VAL A 177 -11.19 16.15 5.30
N PRO A 178 -11.37 16.65 6.54
CA PRO A 178 -10.42 16.47 7.63
C PRO A 178 -10.24 14.99 8.00
N ASP A 179 -9.01 14.58 8.31
CA ASP A 179 -8.67 13.19 8.63
C ASP A 179 -7.76 13.10 9.87
N TYR A 180 -7.42 11.89 10.30
CA TYR A 180 -6.56 11.64 11.46
C TYR A 180 -5.06 11.75 11.17
N GLY A 181 -4.71 11.87 9.88
CA GLY A 181 -3.34 12.00 9.39
C GLY A 181 -2.42 10.83 9.76
N ILE A 182 -1.14 11.00 9.45
CA ILE A 182 -0.12 9.96 9.60
C ILE A 182 0.11 9.51 11.05
N TRP A 183 -0.19 10.38 12.01
CA TRP A 183 0.00 10.14 13.43
C TRP A 183 -1.24 9.60 14.15
N GLU A 184 -2.34 9.41 13.41
CA GLU A 184 -3.56 8.76 13.91
C GLU A 184 -4.26 9.54 15.03
N ARG A 185 -3.95 10.85 15.15
CA ARG A 185 -4.39 11.74 16.23
C ARG A 185 -5.30 12.86 15.75
N GLY A 186 -5.34 13.11 14.44
CA GLY A 186 -6.00 14.28 13.87
C GLY A 186 -5.20 15.53 14.18
N ASP A 187 -5.78 16.40 14.99
CA ASP A 187 -5.26 17.72 15.27
C ASP A 187 -3.89 17.71 15.95
N LYS A 188 -3.03 18.70 15.62
CA LYS A 188 -1.70 18.82 16.25
C LYS A 188 -1.72 19.03 17.75
N THR A 189 -2.87 19.45 18.29
CA THR A 189 -3.08 19.59 19.74
C THR A 189 -3.53 18.29 20.42
N ASN A 190 -3.69 17.20 19.67
CA ASN A 190 -3.96 15.84 20.14
C ASN A 190 -5.26 15.72 20.96
N HIS A 191 -6.31 16.42 20.54
CA HIS A 191 -7.65 16.27 21.11
C HIS A 191 -8.45 15.15 20.45
N GLY A 192 -7.90 14.51 19.41
CA GLY A 192 -8.57 13.41 18.68
C GLY A 192 -9.59 13.92 17.66
N LEU A 193 -9.45 15.16 17.21
CA LEU A 193 -10.33 15.77 16.21
C LEU A 193 -9.66 15.76 14.83
N PRO A 194 -10.34 15.31 13.77
CA PRO A 194 -9.78 15.36 12.42
C PRO A 194 -9.37 16.77 11.98
N GLU A 195 -8.27 16.90 11.26
CA GLU A 195 -7.81 18.16 10.65
C GLU A 195 -7.40 17.95 9.18
N LEU A 196 -7.27 19.03 8.42
CA LEU A 196 -6.71 18.95 7.07
C LEU A 196 -5.20 18.74 7.16
N ASN A 197 -4.77 17.49 6.98
CA ASN A 197 -3.37 17.12 7.02
C ASN A 197 -2.68 17.35 5.67
N ALA A 198 -1.61 18.15 5.67
CA ALA A 198 -0.80 18.39 4.48
C ALA A 198 -0.20 17.09 3.90
N SER A 199 0.11 16.11 4.75
CA SER A 199 0.58 14.78 4.32
C SER A 199 -0.49 14.05 3.50
N SER A 200 -1.75 14.11 3.92
CA SER A 200 -2.86 13.46 3.24
C SER A 200 -3.14 14.12 1.90
N ILE A 201 -3.22 15.45 1.87
CA ILE A 201 -3.44 16.23 0.63
C ILE A 201 -2.30 15.98 -0.39
N GLY A 202 -1.05 16.05 0.07
CA GLY A 202 0.11 15.86 -0.80
C GLY A 202 0.20 14.44 -1.36
N MET A 203 -0.08 13.43 -0.53
CA MET A 203 -0.06 12.03 -0.95
C MET A 203 -1.21 11.72 -1.92
N ALA A 204 -2.41 12.24 -1.66
CA ALA A 204 -3.56 12.08 -2.54
C ALA A 204 -3.27 12.70 -3.91
N LYS A 205 -2.73 13.91 -3.94
CA LYS A 205 -2.32 14.55 -5.19
C LYS A 205 -1.34 13.67 -5.98
N ALA A 206 -0.29 13.19 -5.33
CA ALA A 206 0.71 12.35 -5.99
C ALA A 206 0.10 11.03 -6.52
N ALA A 207 -0.82 10.42 -5.77
CA ALA A 207 -1.52 9.21 -6.18
C ALA A 207 -2.42 9.45 -7.40
N LEU A 208 -3.20 10.53 -7.39
CA LEU A 208 -4.06 10.92 -8.51
C LEU A 208 -3.23 11.19 -9.78
N GLU A 209 -2.12 11.92 -9.66
CA GLU A 209 -1.22 12.18 -10.79
C GLU A 209 -0.58 10.88 -11.33
N ALA A 210 -0.25 9.92 -10.47
CA ALA A 210 0.34 8.65 -10.88
C ALA A 210 -0.67 7.66 -11.49
N LEU A 211 -1.93 7.76 -11.09
CA LEU A 211 -3.01 6.89 -11.59
C LEU A 211 -3.63 7.40 -12.89
N ASN A 212 -3.58 8.70 -13.16
CA ASN A 212 -4.14 9.28 -14.37
C ASN A 212 -3.60 8.59 -15.64
N ASP A 213 -4.50 8.04 -16.46
CA ASP A 213 -4.23 7.27 -17.67
C ASP A 213 -3.43 5.96 -17.45
N LEU A 214 -3.38 5.45 -16.22
CA LEU A 214 -2.74 4.17 -15.91
C LEU A 214 -3.71 3.01 -16.18
N ASP A 215 -3.26 2.04 -16.98
CA ASP A 215 -3.91 0.73 -17.08
C ASP A 215 -3.54 -0.15 -15.88
N LEU A 216 -4.54 -0.49 -15.05
CA LEU A 216 -4.35 -1.30 -13.84
C LEU A 216 -3.92 -2.75 -14.12
N PHE A 217 -4.15 -3.27 -15.33
CA PHE A 217 -3.60 -4.55 -15.76
C PHE A 217 -2.18 -4.41 -16.36
N GLY A 218 -1.59 -3.22 -16.29
CA GLY A 218 -0.32 -2.90 -16.93
C GLY A 218 -0.46 -2.92 -18.45
N GLY A 219 0.58 -3.34 -19.18
CA GLY A 219 0.55 -3.38 -20.65
C GLY A 219 -0.35 -4.45 -21.28
N ARG A 220 -1.26 -5.06 -20.53
CA ARG A 220 -2.12 -6.19 -20.97
C ARG A 220 -3.61 -5.88 -20.93
N GLY A 221 -4.01 -4.72 -20.39
CA GLY A 221 -5.42 -4.36 -20.26
C GLY A 221 -5.98 -3.70 -21.50
N GLY A 222 -7.14 -3.07 -21.31
CA GLY A 222 -7.87 -2.35 -22.34
C GLY A 222 -8.53 -1.10 -21.75
N PRO A 223 -9.33 -0.37 -22.54
CA PRO A 223 -9.89 0.92 -22.11
C PRO A 223 -10.69 0.87 -20.80
N GLN A 224 -11.24 -0.29 -20.44
CA GLN A 224 -12.03 -0.47 -19.20
C GLN A 224 -11.16 -0.61 -17.94
N SER A 225 -9.87 -0.95 -18.06
CA SER A 225 -8.94 -1.06 -16.93
C SER A 225 -8.07 0.17 -16.72
N VAL A 226 -8.29 1.22 -17.53
CA VAL A 226 -7.59 2.51 -17.43
C VAL A 226 -8.33 3.41 -16.44
N ILE A 227 -7.59 4.00 -15.50
CA ILE A 227 -8.12 5.02 -14.59
C ILE A 227 -8.12 6.39 -15.30
N GLN A 228 -9.27 7.06 -15.22
CA GLN A 228 -9.54 8.39 -15.79
C GLN A 228 -10.13 9.31 -14.73
#